data_AF-H6RRN3-F1
#
_entry.id   AF-H6RRN3-F1
#
_cell.length_a   1.000
_cell.length_b   1.000
_cell.length_c   1.000
_cell.angle_alpha   90.00
_cell.angle_beta   90.00
_cell.angle_gamma   90.00
#
_symmetry.space_group_name_H-M   'P 1'
#
loop_
_entity.id
_entity.type
_entity.pdbx_description
1 polymer ?
#
loop_
_entity_poly.entity_id
_entity_poly.type
_entity_poly.pdbx_seq_one_letter_code
_entity_poly.pdbx_strand_id
1 'polypeptide(L)'
;MQTFLPVADFEDSARLLDSPRLGKQRVESLQILRAIELPDYGWASHPAVLMWKRRTPALAAYGLAMARVWRERGFADTTAAQIGEFAPEVVGVPQADLAAAGLLPSWLGDEELHRSHRSNLLAKDPEFYRGRFTERFGPEPDDLPYVWPGPDDLPPAPEPEGVRVWVVRPRSHNELGACLAAGVVGLGTQSGIDVDAGGLTPADLRALSKEISGRRPAKDLRQLSAFLDEMAPGDAVALPVEHGGGLLVGEVVGEYLFQGRELLPHRRPARWDRVVPRSAARPPATLQDPRALFQVTLDPAVLG
;
A
#
# COMPACT_ATOMS: atom_id res chain seq x y z
N MET A 1 -6.63 -7.68 -11.61
CA MET A 1 -5.97 -6.40 -11.34
C MET A 1 -5.70 -5.73 -12.66
N GLN A 2 -6.44 -4.70 -13.05
CA GLN A 2 -6.19 -3.95 -14.28
C GLN A 2 -6.78 -2.53 -14.18
N THR A 3 -6.30 -1.61 -15.01
CA THR A 3 -6.96 -0.31 -15.20
C THR A 3 -7.78 -0.26 -16.48
N PHE A 4 -8.82 0.58 -16.52
CA PHE A 4 -9.57 0.89 -17.75
C PHE A 4 -9.41 2.36 -18.12
N LEU A 5 -8.75 2.62 -19.25
CA LEU A 5 -8.45 3.95 -19.78
C LEU A 5 -8.99 4.08 -21.21
N PRO A 6 -10.31 4.11 -21.42
CA PRO A 6 -10.88 4.27 -22.75
C PRO A 6 -10.51 5.61 -23.41
N VAL A 7 -10.13 6.62 -22.61
CA VAL A 7 -9.64 7.94 -23.04
C VAL A 7 -8.58 8.47 -22.06
N ALA A 8 -7.89 9.55 -22.44
CA ALA A 8 -6.82 10.15 -21.64
C ALA A 8 -7.29 10.85 -20.35
N ASP A 9 -8.46 11.49 -20.38
CA ASP A 9 -9.03 12.14 -19.20
C ASP A 9 -9.57 11.08 -18.23
N PHE A 10 -9.16 11.16 -16.96
CA PHE A 10 -9.47 10.16 -15.94
C PHE A 10 -10.95 10.20 -15.54
N GLU A 11 -11.55 11.39 -15.50
CA GLU A 11 -12.95 11.56 -15.14
C GLU A 11 -13.86 11.07 -16.27
N ASP A 12 -13.55 11.43 -17.52
CA ASP A 12 -14.24 10.93 -18.70
C ASP A 12 -14.12 9.41 -18.81
N SER A 13 -12.93 8.86 -18.53
CA SER A 13 -12.73 7.42 -18.44
C SER A 13 -13.69 6.79 -17.43
N ALA A 14 -13.79 7.35 -16.22
CA ALA A 14 -14.71 6.86 -15.20
C ALA A 14 -16.19 6.97 -15.64
N ARG A 15 -16.56 8.07 -16.31
CA ARG A 15 -17.94 8.31 -16.79
C ARG A 15 -18.35 7.33 -17.88
N LEU A 16 -17.41 6.88 -18.72
CA LEU A 16 -17.65 5.90 -19.78
C LEU A 16 -17.85 4.46 -19.26
N LEU A 17 -17.39 4.13 -18.06
CA LEU A 17 -17.51 2.77 -17.53
C LEU A 17 -18.92 2.45 -17.02
N ASP A 18 -19.37 1.22 -17.22
CA ASP A 18 -20.51 0.68 -16.45
C ASP A 18 -20.19 0.58 -14.95
N SER A 19 -21.23 0.44 -14.14
CA SER A 19 -21.08 0.42 -12.67
C SER A 19 -20.22 -0.75 -12.17
N PRO A 20 -20.37 -2.00 -12.65
CA PRO A 20 -19.47 -3.09 -12.27
C PRO A 20 -17.99 -2.80 -12.50
N ARG A 21 -17.59 -2.33 -13.69
CA ARG A 21 -16.18 -2.04 -13.99
C ARG A 21 -15.71 -0.80 -13.22
N LEU A 22 -16.50 0.26 -13.12
CA LEU A 22 -16.16 1.45 -12.32
C LEU A 22 -15.93 1.10 -10.84
N GLY A 23 -16.83 0.29 -10.25
CA GLY A 23 -16.70 -0.17 -8.87
C GLY A 23 -15.40 -0.94 -8.64
N LYS A 24 -15.02 -1.78 -9.62
CA LYS A 24 -13.76 -2.53 -9.59
C LYS A 24 -12.53 -1.64 -9.76
N GLN A 25 -12.59 -0.59 -10.58
CA GLN A 25 -11.46 0.31 -10.83
C GLN A 25 -10.95 1.01 -9.57
N ARG A 26 -11.83 1.38 -8.65
CA ARG A 26 -11.45 1.93 -7.34
C ARG A 26 -10.57 0.98 -6.54
N VAL A 27 -11.02 -0.27 -6.43
CA VAL A 27 -10.31 -1.32 -5.66
C VAL A 27 -9.01 -1.72 -6.34
N GLU A 28 -9.03 -1.92 -7.66
CA GLU A 28 -7.84 -2.33 -8.40
C GLU A 28 -6.79 -1.20 -8.45
N SER A 29 -7.18 0.07 -8.51
CA SER A 29 -6.24 1.20 -8.39
C SER A 29 -5.51 1.18 -7.04
N LEU A 30 -6.24 0.99 -5.95
CA LEU A 30 -5.65 0.86 -4.62
C LEU A 30 -4.72 -0.36 -4.51
N GLN A 31 -5.08 -1.48 -5.13
CA GLN A 31 -4.21 -2.66 -5.14
C GLN A 31 -2.93 -2.44 -5.96
N ILE A 32 -3.01 -1.72 -7.09
CA ILE A 32 -1.83 -1.37 -7.89
C ILE A 32 -0.93 -0.41 -7.12
N LEU A 33 -1.48 0.62 -6.46
CA LEU A 33 -0.70 1.52 -5.59
C LEU A 33 0.06 0.74 -4.52
N ARG A 34 -0.60 -0.21 -3.85
CA ARG A 34 0.03 -1.10 -2.86
C ARG A 34 1.11 -1.99 -3.48
N ALA A 35 0.88 -2.52 -4.68
CA ALA A 35 1.85 -3.35 -5.40
C ALA A 35 3.11 -2.57 -5.83
N ILE A 36 2.97 -1.27 -6.09
CA ILE A 36 4.09 -0.38 -6.44
C ILE A 36 4.87 0.03 -5.19
N GLU A 37 4.16 0.47 -4.15
CA GLU A 37 4.76 1.24 -3.04
C GLU A 37 5.02 0.42 -1.77
N LEU A 38 4.33 -0.70 -1.56
CA LEU A 38 4.46 -1.49 -0.33
C LEU A 38 5.35 -2.72 -0.53
N PRO A 39 6.41 -2.90 0.28
CA PRO A 39 7.26 -4.07 0.20
C PRO A 39 6.49 -5.37 0.41
N ASP A 40 6.88 -6.43 -0.31
CA ASP A 40 6.26 -7.75 -0.24
C ASP A 40 4.74 -7.77 -0.51
N TYR A 41 4.18 -6.73 -1.14
CA TYR A 41 2.83 -6.79 -1.70
C TYR A 41 2.87 -7.57 -3.02
N GLY A 42 1.84 -8.38 -3.26
CA GLY A 42 1.78 -9.22 -4.46
C GLY A 42 1.66 -8.41 -5.76
N TRP A 43 1.79 -9.09 -6.90
CA TRP A 43 1.50 -8.54 -8.25
C TRP A 43 2.52 -7.57 -8.83
N ALA A 44 3.72 -7.44 -8.24
CA ALA A 44 4.75 -6.51 -8.71
C ALA A 44 5.16 -6.68 -10.19
N SER A 45 5.01 -7.89 -10.76
CA SER A 45 5.32 -8.18 -12.17
C SER A 45 4.10 -8.09 -13.11
N HIS A 46 2.92 -7.71 -12.60
CA HIS A 46 1.71 -7.63 -13.42
C HIS A 46 1.83 -6.47 -14.44
N PRO A 47 1.44 -6.65 -15.72
CA PRO A 47 1.59 -5.62 -16.76
C PRO A 47 1.02 -4.25 -16.38
N ALA A 48 -0.21 -4.19 -15.85
CA ALA A 48 -0.79 -2.94 -15.36
C ALA A 48 0.02 -2.30 -14.22
N VAL A 49 0.64 -3.09 -13.33
CA VAL A 49 1.49 -2.55 -12.26
C VAL A 49 2.77 -1.95 -12.84
N LEU A 50 3.37 -2.63 -13.82
CA LEU A 50 4.56 -2.13 -14.51
C LEU A 50 4.27 -0.84 -15.29
N MET A 51 3.14 -0.75 -15.98
CA MET A 51 2.71 0.45 -16.72
C MET A 51 2.61 1.70 -15.82
N TRP A 52 2.12 1.54 -14.59
CA TRP A 52 1.94 2.63 -13.63
C TRP A 52 3.15 2.88 -12.73
N LYS A 53 4.16 2.01 -12.75
CA LYS A 53 5.33 2.13 -11.88
C LYS A 53 6.04 3.47 -12.15
N ARG A 54 6.47 4.14 -11.08
CA ARG A 54 7.03 5.51 -11.07
C ARG A 54 6.04 6.65 -11.38
N ARG A 55 4.74 6.35 -11.47
CA ARG A 55 3.66 7.33 -11.71
C ARG A 55 2.57 7.28 -10.62
N THR A 56 2.99 7.07 -9.38
CA THR A 56 2.11 6.97 -8.19
C THR A 56 1.17 8.16 -8.03
N PRO A 57 1.61 9.43 -8.19
CA PRO A 57 0.69 10.57 -8.16
C PRO A 57 -0.42 10.50 -9.23
N ALA A 58 -0.07 10.12 -10.47
CA ALA A 58 -1.07 10.00 -11.54
C ALA A 58 -2.04 8.83 -11.31
N LEU A 59 -1.56 7.69 -10.80
CA LEU A 59 -2.42 6.56 -10.46
C LEU A 59 -3.35 6.89 -9.28
N ALA A 60 -2.87 7.65 -8.29
CA ALA A 60 -3.71 8.14 -7.20
C ALA A 60 -4.81 9.06 -7.74
N ALA A 61 -4.46 10.01 -8.61
CA ALA A 61 -5.44 10.88 -9.27
C ALA A 61 -6.48 10.08 -10.10
N TYR A 62 -6.04 9.08 -10.87
CA TYR A 62 -6.91 8.16 -11.59
C TYR A 62 -7.91 7.46 -10.64
N GLY A 63 -7.40 6.85 -9.57
CA GLY A 63 -8.23 6.14 -8.59
C GLY A 63 -9.24 7.07 -7.87
N LEU A 64 -8.83 8.31 -7.56
CA LEU A 64 -9.70 9.33 -6.97
C LEU A 64 -10.80 9.78 -7.94
N ALA A 65 -10.50 9.90 -9.23
CA ALA A 65 -11.51 10.19 -10.26
C ALA A 65 -12.56 9.07 -10.34
N MET A 66 -12.15 7.80 -10.32
CA MET A 66 -13.05 6.65 -10.26
C MET A 66 -13.93 6.68 -9.00
N ALA A 67 -13.34 6.98 -7.85
CA ALA A 67 -14.03 7.07 -6.57
C ALA A 67 -15.03 8.23 -6.50
N ARG A 68 -14.72 9.36 -7.13
CA ARG A 68 -15.64 10.49 -7.25
C ARG A 68 -16.85 10.13 -8.11
N VAL A 69 -16.66 9.63 -9.34
CA VAL A 69 -17.78 9.27 -10.24
C VAL A 69 -18.62 8.13 -9.65
N TRP A 70 -18.02 7.20 -8.93
CA TRP A 70 -18.74 6.17 -8.19
C TRP A 70 -19.69 6.74 -7.14
N ARG A 71 -19.23 7.73 -6.36
CA ARG A 71 -20.07 8.42 -5.36
C ARG A 71 -21.15 9.28 -6.01
N GLU A 72 -20.85 9.95 -7.13
CA GLU A 72 -21.86 10.69 -7.91
C GLU A 72 -23.01 9.80 -8.38
N ARG A 73 -22.75 8.51 -8.64
CA ARG A 73 -23.78 7.50 -8.94
C ARG A 73 -24.58 7.03 -7.72
N GLY A 74 -24.35 7.60 -6.55
CA GLY A 74 -25.07 7.30 -5.32
C GLY A 74 -24.53 6.11 -4.52
N PHE A 75 -23.36 5.59 -4.87
CA PHE A 75 -22.76 4.46 -4.15
C PHE A 75 -21.79 4.91 -3.05
N ALA A 76 -21.72 4.13 -1.96
CA ALA A 76 -20.73 4.33 -0.90
C ALA A 76 -19.31 3.99 -1.38
N ASP A 77 -18.31 4.76 -0.94
CA ASP A 77 -16.90 4.53 -1.23
C ASP A 77 -16.09 4.38 0.07
N THR A 78 -15.12 3.48 0.05
CA THR A 78 -14.16 3.23 1.13
C THR A 78 -12.70 3.34 0.67
N THR A 79 -12.47 3.63 -0.60
CA THR A 79 -11.12 3.58 -1.19
C THR A 79 -10.47 4.96 -1.33
N ALA A 80 -11.22 6.04 -1.52
CA ALA A 80 -10.66 7.36 -1.83
C ALA A 80 -9.68 7.86 -0.76
N ALA A 81 -10.04 7.71 0.52
CA ALA A 81 -9.16 8.10 1.62
C ALA A 81 -7.85 7.30 1.58
N GLN A 82 -7.92 5.99 1.37
CA GLN A 82 -6.74 5.12 1.29
C GLN A 82 -5.89 5.40 0.05
N ILE A 83 -6.51 5.75 -1.07
CA ILE A 83 -5.80 6.14 -2.31
C ILE A 83 -5.07 7.46 -2.10
N GLY A 84 -5.72 8.45 -1.48
CA GLY A 84 -5.13 9.77 -1.21
C GLY A 84 -3.90 9.72 -0.29
N GLU A 85 -3.77 8.70 0.56
CA GLU A 85 -2.59 8.52 1.40
C GLU A 85 -1.29 8.24 0.60
N PHE A 86 -1.37 7.76 -0.64
CA PHE A 86 -0.19 7.46 -1.47
C PHE A 86 0.41 8.71 -2.11
N ALA A 87 -0.41 9.72 -2.35
CA ALA A 87 0.01 11.00 -2.93
C ALA A 87 -0.91 12.12 -2.41
N PRO A 88 -0.77 12.54 -1.14
CA PRO A 88 -1.61 13.57 -0.55
C PRO A 88 -1.63 14.88 -1.35
N GLU A 89 -0.52 15.19 -2.02
CA GLU A 89 -0.32 16.39 -2.83
C GLU A 89 -1.20 16.47 -4.09
N VAL A 90 -1.77 15.34 -4.56
CA VAL A 90 -2.66 15.35 -5.73
C VAL A 90 -4.15 15.29 -5.36
N VAL A 91 -4.48 15.20 -4.07
CA VAL A 91 -5.87 15.10 -3.63
C VAL A 91 -6.60 16.40 -3.94
N GLY A 92 -7.61 16.33 -4.82
CA GLY A 92 -8.39 17.49 -5.24
C GLY A 92 -7.69 18.37 -6.29
N VAL A 93 -6.52 17.96 -6.79
CA VAL A 93 -5.79 18.67 -7.85
C VAL A 93 -6.35 18.29 -9.23
N PRO A 94 -6.67 19.26 -10.10
CA PRO A 94 -7.09 19.00 -11.48
C PRO A 94 -6.02 18.24 -12.29
N GLN A 95 -6.44 17.34 -13.18
CA GLN A 95 -5.53 16.58 -14.05
C GLN A 95 -4.65 17.49 -14.93
N ALA A 96 -5.16 18.66 -15.34
CA ALA A 96 -4.40 19.65 -16.10
C ALA A 96 -3.18 20.19 -15.32
N ASP A 97 -3.32 20.40 -14.01
CA ASP A 97 -2.22 20.88 -13.16
C ASP A 97 -1.18 19.77 -12.96
N LEU A 98 -1.61 18.51 -12.87
CA LEU A 98 -0.71 17.35 -12.87
C LEU A 98 0.07 17.24 -14.18
N ALA A 99 -0.57 17.53 -15.32
CA ALA A 99 0.09 17.57 -16.62
C ALA A 99 1.14 18.68 -16.66
N ALA A 100 0.79 19.88 -16.19
CA ALA A 100 1.71 21.02 -16.12
C ALA A 100 2.92 20.75 -15.20
N ALA A 101 2.72 19.98 -14.12
CA ALA A 101 3.78 19.52 -13.23
C ALA A 101 4.58 18.31 -13.77
N GLY A 102 4.27 17.80 -14.96
CA GLY A 102 4.95 16.65 -15.56
C GLY A 102 4.69 15.32 -14.84
N LEU A 103 3.61 15.23 -14.04
CA LEU A 103 3.30 14.07 -13.22
C LEU A 103 2.56 12.96 -13.97
N LEU A 104 1.94 13.27 -15.13
CA LEU A 104 1.22 12.28 -15.94
C LEU A 104 2.17 11.34 -16.70
N PRO A 105 1.78 10.07 -16.92
CA PRO A 105 2.57 9.11 -17.68
C PRO A 105 2.77 9.52 -19.14
N SER A 106 3.92 9.18 -19.72
CA SER A 106 4.24 9.53 -21.11
C SER A 106 3.31 8.87 -22.15
N TRP A 107 2.75 7.71 -21.80
CA TRP A 107 1.82 6.95 -22.63
C TRP A 107 0.37 7.46 -22.55
N LEU A 108 0.05 8.38 -21.65
CA LEU A 108 -1.32 8.89 -21.51
C LEU A 108 -1.66 9.81 -22.69
N GLY A 109 -2.69 9.46 -23.45
CA GLY A 109 -3.01 10.10 -24.73
C GLY A 109 -2.60 9.29 -25.96
N ASP A 110 -1.87 8.17 -25.77
CA ASP A 110 -1.60 7.23 -26.86
C ASP A 110 -2.90 6.52 -27.28
N GLU A 111 -3.32 6.75 -28.52
CA GLU A 111 -4.55 6.20 -29.05
C GLU A 111 -4.51 4.67 -29.19
N GLU A 112 -3.33 4.05 -29.39
CA GLU A 112 -3.23 2.59 -29.45
C GLU A 112 -3.61 1.96 -28.10
N LEU A 113 -3.12 2.56 -27.01
CA LEU A 113 -3.50 2.20 -25.65
C LEU A 113 -5.00 2.40 -25.45
N HIS A 114 -5.52 3.60 -25.68
CA HIS A 114 -6.93 3.91 -25.40
C HIS A 114 -7.88 3.03 -26.20
N ARG A 115 -7.58 2.80 -27.48
CA ARG A 115 -8.35 1.93 -28.37
C ARG A 115 -8.34 0.48 -27.92
N SER A 116 -7.19 -0.05 -27.47
CA SER A 116 -7.13 -1.42 -26.93
C SER A 116 -8.00 -1.59 -25.68
N HIS A 117 -8.06 -0.58 -24.82
CA HIS A 117 -8.92 -0.58 -23.63
C HIS A 117 -10.41 -0.45 -23.99
N ARG A 118 -10.77 0.39 -24.96
CA ARG A 118 -12.15 0.45 -25.50
C ARG A 118 -12.57 -0.89 -26.10
N SER A 119 -11.70 -1.50 -26.91
CA SER A 119 -11.97 -2.81 -27.51
C SER A 119 -12.26 -3.89 -26.47
N ASN A 120 -11.46 -3.95 -25.41
CA ASN A 120 -11.65 -4.91 -24.33
C ASN A 120 -12.86 -4.61 -23.43
N LEU A 121 -13.27 -3.35 -23.30
CA LEU A 121 -14.53 -3.01 -22.64
C LEU A 121 -15.72 -3.46 -23.49
N LEU A 122 -15.67 -3.21 -24.80
CA LEU A 122 -16.70 -3.63 -25.75
C LEU A 122 -16.86 -5.17 -25.74
N ALA A 123 -15.76 -5.92 -25.77
CA ALA A 123 -15.78 -7.38 -25.65
C ALA A 123 -16.42 -7.89 -24.35
N LYS A 124 -16.26 -7.12 -23.26
CA LYS A 124 -16.78 -7.48 -21.94
C LYS A 124 -18.27 -7.22 -21.79
N ASP A 125 -18.81 -6.21 -22.48
CA ASP A 125 -20.23 -5.84 -22.40
C ASP A 125 -20.68 -5.10 -23.68
N PRO A 126 -20.93 -5.84 -24.78
CA PRO A 126 -21.24 -5.22 -26.06
C PRO A 126 -22.49 -4.34 -26.02
N GLU A 127 -23.51 -4.74 -25.26
CA GLU A 127 -24.77 -3.99 -25.14
C GLU A 127 -24.55 -2.64 -24.46
N PHE A 128 -23.74 -2.59 -23.40
CA PHE A 128 -23.44 -1.33 -22.73
C PHE A 128 -22.54 -0.42 -23.59
N TYR A 129 -21.47 -0.94 -24.19
CA TYR A 129 -20.44 -0.07 -24.78
C TYR A 129 -20.67 0.28 -26.25
N ARG A 130 -21.32 -0.58 -27.07
CA ARG A 130 -21.34 -0.42 -28.54
C ARG A 130 -21.94 0.91 -28.99
N GLY A 131 -23.11 1.27 -28.48
CA GLY A 131 -23.77 2.53 -28.83
C GLY A 131 -22.96 3.75 -28.38
N ARG A 132 -22.49 3.74 -27.13
CA ARG A 132 -21.72 4.83 -26.52
C ARG A 132 -20.40 5.09 -27.23
N PHE A 133 -19.69 4.02 -27.60
CA PHE A 133 -18.42 4.15 -28.33
C PHE A 133 -18.65 4.54 -29.79
N THR A 134 -19.67 4.00 -30.44
CA THR A 134 -20.01 4.38 -31.82
C THR A 134 -20.36 5.87 -31.92
N GLU A 135 -21.11 6.40 -30.96
CA GLU A 135 -21.46 7.83 -30.90
C GLU A 135 -20.22 8.73 -30.72
N ARG A 136 -19.28 8.34 -29.86
CA ARG A 136 -18.14 9.18 -29.47
C ARG A 136 -16.89 9.01 -30.34
N PHE A 137 -16.62 7.79 -30.80
CA PHE A 137 -15.37 7.41 -31.49
C PHE A 137 -15.60 6.78 -32.87
N GLY A 138 -16.85 6.47 -33.22
CA GLY A 138 -17.16 5.62 -34.36
C GLY A 138 -17.03 4.13 -34.03
N PRO A 139 -17.20 3.23 -35.02
CA PRO A 139 -17.12 1.79 -34.80
C PRO A 139 -15.75 1.35 -34.27
N GLU A 140 -15.75 0.68 -33.13
CA GLU A 140 -14.55 0.12 -32.50
C GLU A 140 -14.50 -1.41 -32.64
N PRO A 141 -13.30 -2.00 -32.77
CA PRO A 141 -13.12 -3.45 -32.73
C PRO A 141 -13.40 -3.98 -31.31
N ASP A 142 -13.74 -5.26 -31.17
CA ASP A 142 -13.94 -5.96 -29.89
C ASP A 142 -12.98 -7.14 -29.68
N ASP A 143 -11.90 -7.20 -30.46
CA ASP A 143 -10.95 -8.31 -30.49
C ASP A 143 -9.47 -7.90 -30.31
N LEU A 144 -9.19 -6.64 -29.99
CA LEU A 144 -7.80 -6.19 -29.82
C LEU A 144 -7.20 -6.74 -28.50
N PRO A 145 -5.92 -7.17 -28.50
CA PRO A 145 -5.20 -7.44 -27.26
C PRO A 145 -4.99 -6.14 -26.47
N TYR A 146 -4.91 -6.23 -25.15
CA TYR A 146 -4.52 -5.07 -24.34
C TYR A 146 -3.11 -4.60 -24.68
N VAL A 147 -2.95 -3.29 -24.78
CA VAL A 147 -1.65 -2.63 -24.80
C VAL A 147 -1.32 -2.16 -23.38
N TRP A 148 -0.22 -2.66 -22.83
CA TRP A 148 0.34 -2.26 -21.53
C TRP A 148 1.76 -1.74 -21.75
N PRO A 149 1.97 -0.43 -21.88
CA PRO A 149 3.30 0.16 -21.98
C PRO A 149 4.17 -0.20 -20.77
N GLY A 150 5.48 -0.17 -20.98
CA GLY A 150 6.44 -0.27 -19.88
C GLY A 150 6.39 0.95 -18.94
N PRO A 151 7.06 0.88 -17.79
CA PRO A 151 7.20 2.03 -16.90
C PRO A 151 7.94 3.17 -17.60
N ASP A 152 7.58 4.40 -17.25
CA ASP A 152 8.36 5.57 -17.66
C ASP A 152 9.79 5.51 -17.10
N ASP A 153 10.75 6.01 -17.87
CA ASP A 153 12.14 6.10 -17.45
C ASP A 153 12.38 7.33 -16.56
N LEU A 154 11.86 7.26 -15.34
CA LEU A 154 12.09 8.24 -14.28
C LEU A 154 13.06 7.70 -13.23
N PRO A 155 13.87 8.53 -12.56
CA PRO A 155 14.56 8.05 -11.36
C PRO A 155 13.55 7.60 -10.30
N PRO A 156 13.91 6.67 -9.41
CA PRO A 156 13.12 6.42 -8.20
C PRO A 156 12.88 7.72 -7.44
N ALA A 157 11.70 7.85 -6.82
CA ALA A 157 11.44 8.96 -5.92
C ALA A 157 12.49 8.97 -4.79
N PRO A 158 12.98 10.16 -4.37
CA PRO A 158 13.88 10.24 -3.24
C PRO A 158 13.22 9.69 -1.97
N GLU A 159 14.01 9.12 -1.08
CA GLU A 159 13.50 8.74 0.23
C GLU A 159 12.97 9.98 0.97
N PRO A 160 11.82 9.88 1.64
CA PRO A 160 11.26 11.00 2.38
C PRO A 160 12.20 11.40 3.51
N GLU A 161 12.41 12.71 3.66
CA GLU A 161 13.14 13.26 4.79
C GLU A 161 12.31 13.15 6.08
N GLY A 162 12.97 12.72 7.16
CA GLY A 162 12.39 12.67 8.49
C GLY A 162 13.08 11.69 9.42
N VAL A 163 12.38 11.30 10.49
CA VAL A 163 12.88 10.32 11.46
C VAL A 163 12.36 8.94 11.09
N ARG A 164 13.26 7.97 10.95
CA ARG A 164 12.86 6.57 10.76
C ARG A 164 12.34 5.99 12.05
N VAL A 165 11.17 5.38 12.00
CA VAL A 165 10.48 4.80 13.15
C VAL A 165 10.06 3.38 12.80
N TRP A 166 10.38 2.43 13.69
CA TRP A 166 9.83 1.09 13.61
C TRP A 166 8.35 1.12 13.95
N VAL A 167 7.52 0.50 13.13
CA VAL A 167 6.11 0.27 13.45
C VAL A 167 5.94 -1.20 13.79
N VAL A 168 5.51 -1.47 15.02
CA VAL A 168 5.10 -2.80 15.47
C VAL A 168 3.59 -2.82 15.52
N ARG A 169 2.94 -3.59 14.65
CA ARG A 169 1.48 -3.66 14.56
C ARG A 169 0.94 -4.82 15.40
N PRO A 170 0.20 -4.54 16.50
CA PRO A 170 -0.58 -5.56 17.18
C PRO A 170 -1.67 -6.10 16.26
N ARG A 171 -1.89 -7.42 16.27
CA ARG A 171 -2.91 -8.09 15.45
C ARG A 171 -4.29 -8.12 16.12
N SER A 172 -4.36 -7.79 17.41
CA SER A 172 -5.60 -7.75 18.18
C SER A 172 -5.55 -6.67 19.25
N HIS A 173 -6.72 -6.32 19.78
CA HIS A 173 -6.83 -5.42 20.93
C HIS A 173 -6.11 -5.98 22.17
N ASN A 174 -6.02 -7.30 22.31
CA ASN A 174 -5.30 -7.94 23.42
C ASN A 174 -3.79 -7.77 23.30
N GLU A 175 -3.24 -7.91 22.07
CA GLU A 175 -1.82 -7.63 21.83
C GLU A 175 -1.49 -6.15 22.06
N LEU A 176 -2.36 -5.23 21.62
CA LEU A 176 -2.18 -3.81 21.89
C LEU A 176 -2.20 -3.53 23.40
N GLY A 177 -3.17 -4.11 24.12
CA GLY A 177 -3.25 -4.00 25.57
C GLY A 177 -2.00 -4.54 26.27
N ALA A 178 -1.43 -5.65 25.79
CA ALA A 178 -0.19 -6.21 26.32
C ALA A 178 1.01 -5.26 26.11
N CYS A 179 1.13 -4.65 24.93
CA CYS A 179 2.18 -3.65 24.67
C CYS A 179 2.11 -2.47 25.65
N LEU A 180 0.89 -1.95 25.87
CA LEU A 180 0.68 -0.78 26.72
C LEU A 180 0.87 -1.12 28.21
N ALA A 181 0.30 -2.23 28.67
CA ALA A 181 0.34 -2.61 30.08
C ALA A 181 1.75 -3.03 30.55
N ALA A 182 2.50 -3.72 29.70
CA ALA A 182 3.84 -4.19 30.02
C ALA A 182 4.96 -3.22 29.61
N GLY A 183 4.64 -2.15 28.86
CA GLY A 183 5.65 -1.22 28.33
C GLY A 183 6.60 -1.94 27.38
N VAL A 184 6.06 -2.62 26.36
CA VAL A 184 6.83 -3.42 25.41
C VAL A 184 6.33 -3.25 23.99
N VAL A 185 7.19 -3.55 23.03
CA VAL A 185 6.79 -3.97 21.69
C VAL A 185 7.14 -5.43 21.48
N GLY A 186 6.38 -6.12 20.64
CA GLY A 186 6.70 -7.51 20.36
C GLY A 186 5.95 -8.12 19.19
N LEU A 187 6.39 -9.33 18.85
CA LEU A 187 5.83 -10.19 17.84
C LEU A 187 5.28 -11.46 18.48
N GLY A 188 4.19 -11.96 17.90
CA GLY A 188 3.67 -13.29 18.20
C GLY A 188 4.53 -14.40 17.59
N THR A 189 4.00 -15.63 17.60
CA THR A 189 4.69 -16.83 17.09
C THR A 189 4.38 -17.12 15.62
N GLN A 190 3.97 -16.12 14.83
CA GLN A 190 3.51 -16.33 13.45
C GLN A 190 4.64 -16.76 12.49
N SER A 191 5.89 -16.52 12.88
CA SER A 191 7.09 -17.10 12.25
C SER A 191 7.16 -18.63 12.39
N GLY A 192 6.31 -19.23 13.23
CA GLY A 192 6.40 -20.62 13.66
C GLY A 192 7.47 -20.86 14.72
N ILE A 193 8.09 -19.81 15.25
CA ILE A 193 9.05 -19.86 16.34
C ILE A 193 8.31 -19.48 17.62
N ASP A 194 8.22 -20.43 18.55
CA ASP A 194 7.60 -20.29 19.87
C ASP A 194 8.59 -20.58 21.01
N VAL A 195 9.88 -20.42 20.71
CA VAL A 195 11.02 -20.59 21.61
C VAL A 195 11.94 -19.38 21.52
N ASP A 196 12.90 -19.29 22.44
CA ASP A 196 13.87 -18.20 22.40
C ASP A 196 14.71 -18.24 21.11
N ALA A 197 14.68 -17.13 20.39
CA ALA A 197 15.35 -16.93 19.11
C ALA A 197 16.60 -16.02 19.21
N GLY A 198 17.00 -15.62 20.43
CA GLY A 198 18.15 -14.74 20.63
C GLY A 198 19.44 -15.30 20.03
N GLY A 199 20.13 -14.47 19.25
CA GLY A 199 21.42 -14.83 18.63
C GLY A 199 21.35 -15.78 17.43
N LEU A 200 20.14 -16.16 16.98
CA LEU A 200 19.97 -17.01 15.80
C LEU A 200 20.11 -16.19 14.52
N THR A 201 20.88 -16.71 13.56
CA THR A 201 20.99 -16.07 12.24
C THR A 201 19.71 -16.28 11.41
N PRO A 202 19.51 -15.53 10.31
CA PRO A 202 18.41 -15.79 9.39
C PRO A 202 18.37 -17.24 8.85
N ALA A 203 19.54 -17.89 8.73
CA ALA A 203 19.61 -19.30 8.30
C ALA A 203 19.13 -20.25 9.39
N ASP A 204 19.51 -19.99 10.64
CA ASP A 204 19.10 -20.78 11.80
C ASP A 204 17.59 -20.66 12.04
N LEU A 205 17.03 -19.45 11.96
CA LEU A 205 15.58 -19.23 12.06
C LEU A 205 14.79 -20.03 11.01
N ARG A 206 15.29 -20.10 9.77
CA ARG A 206 14.66 -20.90 8.71
C ARG A 206 14.74 -22.40 8.97
N ALA A 207 15.84 -22.88 9.56
CA ALA A 207 15.99 -24.27 9.93
C ALA A 207 15.04 -24.63 11.08
N LEU A 208 15.04 -23.82 12.15
CA LEU A 208 14.23 -24.00 13.34
C LEU A 208 12.73 -23.94 13.03
N SER A 209 12.27 -22.97 12.22
CA SER A 209 10.86 -22.87 11.82
C SER A 209 10.37 -24.13 11.08
N LYS A 210 11.23 -24.71 10.23
CA LYS A 210 10.93 -25.95 9.51
C LYS A 210 10.81 -27.14 10.47
N GLU A 211 11.67 -27.20 11.49
CA GLU A 211 11.68 -28.26 12.48
C GLU A 211 10.42 -28.20 13.37
N ILE A 212 10.08 -27.02 13.88
CA ILE A 212 8.95 -26.84 14.82
C ILE A 212 7.61 -26.94 14.10
N SER A 213 7.43 -26.18 13.02
CA SER A 213 6.11 -25.97 12.42
C SER A 213 5.84 -26.79 11.16
N GLY A 214 6.89 -27.40 10.57
CA GLY A 214 6.84 -28.01 9.24
C GLY A 214 6.60 -27.01 8.09
N ARG A 215 6.41 -25.72 8.40
CA ARG A 215 6.14 -24.64 7.44
C ARG A 215 7.35 -23.71 7.35
N ARG A 216 7.34 -22.83 6.35
CA ARG A 216 8.35 -21.78 6.15
C ARG A 216 7.66 -20.45 5.85
N PRO A 217 7.12 -19.75 6.85
CA PRO A 217 6.50 -18.44 6.66
C PRO A 217 7.60 -17.40 6.44
N ALA A 218 8.16 -17.36 5.23
CA ALA A 218 9.35 -16.56 4.92
C ALA A 218 9.19 -15.06 5.24
N LYS A 219 7.97 -14.53 5.11
CA LYS A 219 7.65 -13.14 5.42
C LYS A 219 7.68 -12.85 6.93
N ASP A 220 7.08 -13.71 7.76
CA ASP A 220 7.10 -13.54 9.21
C ASP A 220 8.50 -13.84 9.79
N LEU A 221 9.27 -14.76 9.20
CA LEU A 221 10.66 -15.02 9.59
C LEU A 221 11.59 -13.82 9.32
N ARG A 222 11.43 -13.13 8.20
CA ARG A 222 12.18 -11.90 7.94
C ARG A 222 11.88 -10.81 8.97
N GLN A 223 10.61 -10.67 9.36
CA GLN A 223 10.20 -9.72 10.39
C GLN A 223 10.77 -10.08 11.77
N LEU A 224 10.76 -11.36 12.15
CA LEU A 224 11.38 -11.80 13.39
C LEU A 224 12.90 -11.56 13.36
N SER A 225 13.58 -11.85 12.26
CA SER A 225 15.02 -11.58 12.12
C SER A 225 15.33 -10.08 12.28
N ALA A 226 14.59 -9.20 11.60
CA ALA A 226 14.77 -7.74 11.76
C ALA A 226 14.51 -7.28 13.21
N PHE A 227 13.51 -7.86 13.88
CA PHE A 227 13.23 -7.58 15.29
C PHE A 227 14.39 -7.97 16.24
N LEU A 228 15.08 -9.06 15.92
CA LEU A 228 16.20 -9.58 16.70
C LEU A 228 17.49 -8.81 16.41
N ASP A 229 17.80 -8.57 15.14
CA ASP A 229 19.14 -8.16 14.69
C ASP A 229 19.23 -6.67 14.30
N GLU A 230 18.13 -6.05 13.86
CA GLU A 230 18.13 -4.67 13.35
C GLU A 230 17.54 -3.66 14.33
N MET A 231 16.54 -4.04 15.11
CA MET A 231 15.96 -3.17 16.15
C MET A 231 16.83 -3.19 17.41
N ALA A 232 17.23 -2.01 17.91
CA ALA A 232 18.11 -1.87 19.07
C ALA A 232 17.58 -0.86 20.10
N PRO A 233 18.06 -0.88 21.36
CA PRO A 233 17.78 0.19 22.31
C PRO A 233 18.20 1.57 21.76
N GLY A 234 17.36 2.58 21.97
CA GLY A 234 17.49 3.92 21.40
C GLY A 234 16.71 4.12 20.10
N ASP A 235 16.25 3.05 19.45
CA ASP A 235 15.43 3.18 18.24
C ASP A 235 14.06 3.77 18.56
N ALA A 236 13.61 4.68 17.69
CA ALA A 236 12.23 5.16 17.71
C ALA A 236 11.28 4.04 17.27
N VAL A 237 10.20 3.86 18.02
CA VAL A 237 9.18 2.83 17.77
C VAL A 237 7.78 3.39 17.89
N ALA A 238 6.82 2.81 17.17
CA ALA A 238 5.43 3.22 17.20
C ALA A 238 4.46 2.04 17.14
N LEU A 239 3.30 2.21 17.79
CA LEU A 239 2.14 1.33 17.69
C LEU A 239 0.99 2.05 16.97
N PRO A 240 0.33 1.42 15.98
CA PRO A 240 -0.93 1.91 15.49
C PRO A 240 -2.00 1.88 16.60
N VAL A 241 -2.62 3.04 16.85
CA VAL A 241 -3.69 3.24 17.83
C VAL A 241 -4.91 3.88 17.15
N GLU A 242 -6.01 4.06 17.88
CA GLU A 242 -7.22 4.75 17.38
C GLU A 242 -7.74 4.15 16.07
N HIS A 243 -7.81 2.82 16.00
CA HIS A 243 -8.18 2.08 14.79
C HIS A 243 -7.33 2.43 13.55
N GLY A 244 -6.06 2.81 13.77
CA GLY A 244 -5.10 3.18 12.73
C GLY A 244 -5.06 4.67 12.40
N GLY A 245 -5.87 5.50 13.08
CA GLY A 245 -5.89 6.95 12.94
C GLY A 245 -4.69 7.68 13.55
N GLY A 246 -3.98 7.02 14.47
CA GLY A 246 -2.80 7.58 15.14
C GLY A 246 -1.69 6.55 15.35
N LEU A 247 -0.53 7.06 15.73
CA LEU A 247 0.64 6.30 16.14
C LEU A 247 1.02 6.70 17.56
N LEU A 248 1.02 5.77 18.51
CA LEU A 248 1.66 5.97 19.80
C LEU A 248 3.16 5.75 19.61
N VAL A 249 3.92 6.84 19.65
CA VAL A 249 5.38 6.85 19.46
C VAL A 249 6.07 6.72 20.81
N GLY A 250 7.23 6.07 20.79
CA GLY A 250 8.09 5.85 21.92
C GLY A 250 9.50 5.45 21.47
N GLU A 251 10.24 4.87 22.40
CA GLU A 251 11.63 4.46 22.23
C GLU A 251 11.79 3.04 22.75
N VAL A 252 12.58 2.22 22.05
CA VAL A 252 13.03 0.92 22.56
C VAL A 252 14.06 1.16 23.66
N VAL A 253 13.85 0.65 24.87
CA VAL A 253 14.71 0.93 26.04
C VAL A 253 15.47 -0.29 26.56
N GLY A 254 15.32 -1.45 25.91
CA GLY A 254 15.98 -2.67 26.36
C GLY A 254 16.19 -3.69 25.25
N GLU A 255 17.02 -4.67 25.57
CA GLU A 255 17.34 -5.77 24.67
C GLU A 255 16.17 -6.71 24.43
N TYR A 256 16.31 -7.55 23.41
CA TYR A 256 15.36 -8.60 23.11
C TYR A 256 15.22 -9.56 24.28
N LEU A 257 13.97 -9.96 24.54
CA LEU A 257 13.59 -10.91 25.56
C LEU A 257 12.60 -11.91 24.98
N PHE A 258 12.75 -13.17 25.38
CA PHE A 258 11.76 -14.21 25.14
C PHE A 258 10.95 -14.50 26.40
N GLN A 259 9.62 -14.56 26.27
CA GLN A 259 8.71 -14.89 27.36
C GLN A 259 7.51 -15.70 26.81
N GLY A 260 7.72 -17.00 26.64
CA GLY A 260 6.84 -17.89 25.87
C GLY A 260 5.39 -18.08 26.34
N ARG A 261 5.01 -17.65 27.55
CA ARG A 261 3.63 -17.81 28.08
C ARG A 261 2.68 -16.66 27.76
N GLU A 262 3.20 -15.62 27.12
CA GLU A 262 2.52 -14.35 26.92
C GLU A 262 2.12 -14.17 25.46
N LEU A 263 1.22 -13.22 25.19
CA LEU A 263 0.71 -12.95 23.83
C LEU A 263 1.81 -12.49 22.85
N LEU A 264 2.82 -11.80 23.36
CA LEU A 264 3.96 -11.28 22.61
C LEU A 264 5.25 -11.90 23.17
N PRO A 265 5.54 -13.16 22.84
CA PRO A 265 6.66 -13.87 23.43
C PRO A 265 8.00 -13.32 22.98
N HIS A 266 8.14 -12.86 21.73
CA HIS A 266 9.31 -12.11 21.27
C HIS A 266 9.08 -10.63 21.53
N ARG A 267 9.81 -10.02 22.46
CA ARG A 267 9.54 -8.63 22.87
C ARG A 267 10.81 -7.84 23.16
N ARG A 268 10.65 -6.52 23.17
CA ARG A 268 11.64 -5.56 23.68
C ARG A 268 10.93 -4.54 24.59
N PRO A 269 11.50 -4.17 25.74
CA PRO A 269 11.00 -3.07 26.55
C PRO A 269 10.92 -1.77 25.74
N ALA A 270 9.82 -1.03 25.90
CA ALA A 270 9.56 0.23 25.21
C ALA A 270 8.99 1.27 26.18
N ARG A 271 9.42 2.51 26.01
CA ARG A 271 8.88 3.67 26.74
C ARG A 271 8.05 4.51 25.79
N TRP A 272 6.77 4.66 26.09
CA TRP A 272 5.82 5.47 25.32
C TRP A 272 5.92 6.95 25.69
N ASP A 273 5.78 7.82 24.69
CA ASP A 273 5.82 9.28 24.88
C ASP A 273 4.49 9.92 24.48
N ARG A 274 4.17 9.94 23.17
CA ARG A 274 3.06 10.73 22.63
C ARG A 274 2.33 10.03 21.49
N VAL A 275 1.09 10.44 21.24
CA VAL A 275 0.34 10.04 20.05
C VAL A 275 0.50 11.10 18.97
N VAL A 276 0.88 10.68 17.76
CA VAL A 276 0.92 11.53 16.56
C VAL A 276 -0.13 11.07 15.55
N PRO A 277 -0.69 11.95 14.72
CA PRO A 277 -1.67 11.56 13.72
C PRO A 277 -1.04 10.66 12.65
N ARG A 278 -1.83 9.78 12.04
CA ARG A 278 -1.41 8.94 10.89
C ARG A 278 -0.78 9.75 9.75
N SER A 279 -1.25 10.98 9.55
CA SER A 279 -0.73 11.91 8.54
C SER A 279 0.72 12.37 8.79
N ALA A 280 1.28 12.10 9.97
CA ALA A 280 2.69 12.35 10.25
C ALA A 280 3.65 11.42 9.50
N ALA A 281 3.18 10.25 9.06
CA ALA A 281 3.98 9.36 8.23
C ALA A 281 4.09 9.91 6.80
N ARG A 282 5.28 9.78 6.20
CA ARG A 282 5.62 10.34 4.89
C ARG A 282 5.98 9.21 3.91
N PRO A 283 5.15 8.92 2.89
CA PRO A 283 3.72 9.27 2.83
C PRO A 283 2.90 8.44 3.84
N PRO A 284 1.67 8.86 4.19
CA PRO A 284 0.81 8.14 5.13
C PRO A 284 0.50 6.70 4.68
N ALA A 285 0.52 6.44 3.37
CA ALA A 285 0.25 5.12 2.81
C ALA A 285 1.23 4.04 3.26
N THR A 286 2.44 4.40 3.71
CA THR A 286 3.39 3.44 4.29
C THR A 286 2.78 2.67 5.46
N LEU A 287 1.85 3.27 6.20
CA LEU A 287 1.13 2.62 7.30
C LEU A 287 0.03 1.65 6.83
N GLN A 288 -0.22 1.54 5.51
CA GLN A 288 -1.06 0.49 4.93
C GLN A 288 -0.30 -0.83 4.71
N ASP A 289 1.02 -0.86 4.93
CA ASP A 289 1.81 -2.09 4.89
C ASP A 289 1.17 -3.16 5.81
N PRO A 290 0.85 -4.37 5.35
CA PRO A 290 0.18 -5.37 6.17
C PRO A 290 1.10 -6.12 7.15
N ARG A 291 2.42 -5.88 7.14
CA ARG A 291 3.41 -6.55 8.01
C ARG A 291 3.19 -6.22 9.50
N ALA A 292 3.52 -7.15 10.38
CA ALA A 292 3.55 -6.90 11.83
C ALA A 292 4.74 -6.00 12.23
N LEU A 293 5.84 -6.03 11.48
CA LEU A 293 7.00 -5.17 11.67
C LEU A 293 7.43 -4.54 10.34
N PHE A 294 7.57 -3.22 10.33
CA PHE A 294 8.05 -2.44 9.18
C PHE A 294 8.59 -1.09 9.66
N GLN A 295 9.20 -0.32 8.78
CA GLN A 295 9.67 1.04 9.08
C GLN A 295 8.85 2.07 8.30
N VAL A 296 8.69 3.25 8.89
CA VAL A 296 8.14 4.44 8.24
C VAL A 296 9.03 5.64 8.53
N THR A 297 8.91 6.69 7.73
CA THR A 297 9.50 8.00 8.03
C THR A 297 8.42 8.89 8.62
N LEU A 298 8.65 9.45 9.80
CA LEU A 298 7.78 10.44 10.42
C LEU A 298 8.34 11.86 10.25
N ASP A 299 7.44 12.82 10.14
CA ASP A 299 7.76 14.25 10.19
C ASP A 299 8.47 14.62 11.51
N PRO A 300 9.71 15.16 11.47
CA PRO A 300 10.42 15.58 12.68
C PRO A 300 9.64 16.62 13.50
N ALA A 301 8.82 17.45 12.83
CA ALA A 301 8.06 18.51 13.48
C ALA A 301 6.98 17.98 14.46
N VAL A 302 6.56 16.71 14.32
CA VAL A 302 5.59 16.11 15.26
C VAL A 302 6.25 15.36 16.41
N LEU A 303 7.58 15.18 16.37
CA LEU A 303 8.36 14.45 17.36
C LEU A 303 9.08 15.36 18.36
N GLY A 304 9.28 16.64 18.01
CA GLY A 304 9.84 17.69 18.88
C GLY A 304 8.78 18.35 19.74
#